data_AF-A0A935IH00-F1
#
_entry.id   AF-A0A935IH00-F1
#
_cell.length_a   1.000
_cell.length_b   1.000
_cell.length_c   1.000
_cell.angle_alpha   90.00
_cell.angle_beta   90.00
_cell.angle_gamma   90.00
#
_symmetry.space_group_name_H-M   'P 1'
#
loop_
_entity.id
_entity.type
_entity.pdbx_description
1 polymer ?
#
loop_
_entity_poly.entity_id
_entity_poly.type
_entity_poly.pdbx_seq_one_letter_code
_entity_poly.pdbx_strand_id
1 'polypeptide(L)'
;MNRKILLMSAPVAMQPGGYVPVAYADRTTPVTAAAEIAVEPGSGGWRVTLAWACPQPVRETVRETDRFADACAVFAPEAPESPWMTMGAQGLAVQGFLWRADRPGLWAIRAEGLGTMQRSAATGTQVSADWDNGRWRVVLSLPEWPALAAQRRVALAVWRGGAQERAGLKSVSAGWVDVA
;
A
#
# COMPACT_ATOMS: atom_id res chain seq x y z
N MET A 1 18.65 -0.41 -2.36
CA MET A 1 18.76 -1.90 -2.41
C MET A 1 17.37 -2.52 -2.45
N ASN A 2 17.11 -3.40 -3.41
CA ASN A 2 15.82 -4.09 -3.56
C ASN A 2 15.68 -5.22 -2.52
N ARG A 3 14.60 -5.24 -1.75
CA ARG A 3 14.31 -6.23 -0.70
C ARG A 3 13.01 -6.97 -1.03
N LYS A 4 13.05 -8.31 -1.00
CA LYS A 4 11.84 -9.14 -1.06
C LYS A 4 11.22 -9.25 0.34
N ILE A 5 9.93 -8.95 0.44
CA ILE A 5 9.14 -8.96 1.66
C ILE A 5 8.00 -9.96 1.50
N LEU A 6 7.87 -10.88 2.46
CA LEU A 6 6.70 -11.75 2.56
C LEU A 6 5.51 -10.93 3.06
N LEU A 7 4.37 -11.14 2.42
CA LEU A 7 3.13 -10.47 2.79
C LEU A 7 2.20 -11.47 3.48
N MET A 8 1.32 -10.95 4.33
CA MET A 8 0.21 -11.67 4.94
C MET A 8 -1.12 -11.05 4.49
N SER A 9 -2.21 -11.78 4.62
CA SER A 9 -3.53 -11.16 4.52
C SER A 9 -3.70 -10.12 5.62
N ALA A 10 -4.21 -8.94 5.26
CA ALA A 10 -4.62 -7.98 6.29
C ALA A 10 -5.68 -8.62 7.20
N PRO A 11 -5.57 -8.47 8.54
CA PRO A 11 -6.52 -9.08 9.47
C PRO A 11 -7.94 -8.54 9.26
N VAL A 12 -8.79 -9.32 8.58
CA VAL A 12 -10.17 -8.94 8.27
C VAL A 12 -11.03 -8.82 9.54
N ALA A 13 -10.70 -9.59 10.57
CA ALA A 13 -11.38 -9.56 11.87
C ALA A 13 -11.27 -8.21 12.58
N MET A 14 -10.24 -7.42 12.27
CA MET A 14 -10.04 -6.08 12.85
C MET A 14 -10.73 -4.99 12.05
N GLN A 15 -11.26 -5.28 10.85
CA GLN A 15 -11.83 -4.26 9.99
C GLN A 15 -13.08 -3.64 10.63
N PRO A 16 -13.25 -2.31 10.52
CA PRO A 16 -14.42 -1.64 11.05
C PRO A 16 -15.67 -2.03 10.26
N GLY A 17 -16.80 -2.04 10.97
CA GLY A 17 -18.10 -2.45 10.41
C GLY A 17 -18.32 -3.96 10.45
N GLY A 18 -19.59 -4.39 10.50
CA GLY A 18 -19.94 -5.79 10.74
C GLY A 18 -19.81 -6.73 9.53
N TYR A 19 -19.91 -6.22 8.30
CA TYR A 19 -19.99 -7.08 7.12
C TYR A 19 -18.66 -7.73 6.73
N VAL A 20 -17.57 -6.96 6.66
CA VAL A 20 -16.28 -7.44 6.13
C VAL A 20 -15.68 -8.58 6.98
N PRO A 21 -15.61 -8.48 8.33
CA PRO A 21 -15.11 -9.57 9.16
C PRO A 21 -15.85 -10.90 8.95
N VAL A 22 -17.17 -10.84 8.70
CA VAL A 22 -18.03 -12.02 8.53
C VAL A 22 -17.93 -12.58 7.11
N ALA A 23 -18.16 -11.74 6.10
CA ALA A 23 -18.24 -12.17 4.70
C ALA A 23 -16.91 -12.68 4.13
N TYR A 24 -15.79 -12.33 4.76
CA TYR A 24 -14.45 -12.70 4.30
C TYR A 24 -13.61 -13.39 5.37
N ALA A 25 -14.23 -13.97 6.41
CA ALA A 25 -13.53 -14.64 7.51
C ALA A 25 -12.52 -15.70 7.04
N ASP A 26 -12.86 -16.41 5.96
CA ASP A 26 -12.03 -17.49 5.40
C ASP A 26 -10.85 -16.99 4.53
N ARG A 27 -10.74 -15.68 4.26
CA ARG A 27 -9.65 -15.09 3.47
C ARG A 27 -8.39 -14.88 4.33
N THR A 28 -7.79 -15.98 4.76
CA THR A 28 -6.62 -16.01 5.65
C THR A 28 -5.28 -16.06 4.90
N THR A 29 -5.30 -16.45 3.63
CA THR A 29 -4.10 -16.55 2.77
C THR A 29 -3.95 -15.31 1.89
N PRO A 30 -2.74 -14.69 1.81
CA PRO A 30 -2.52 -13.52 0.96
C PRO A 30 -2.63 -13.89 -0.51
N VAL A 31 -3.40 -13.11 -1.28
CA VAL A 31 -3.47 -13.26 -2.74
C VAL A 31 -2.13 -12.90 -3.39
N THR A 32 -1.40 -11.96 -2.81
CA THR A 32 -0.03 -11.61 -3.19
C THR A 32 0.91 -12.05 -2.07
N ALA A 33 1.60 -13.18 -2.23
CA ALA A 33 2.42 -13.76 -1.16
C ALA A 33 3.71 -12.97 -0.85
N ALA A 34 4.22 -12.20 -1.81
CA ALA A 34 5.43 -11.40 -1.63
C ALA A 34 5.44 -10.19 -2.56
N ALA A 35 6.12 -9.14 -2.12
CA ALA A 35 6.47 -7.97 -2.92
C ALA A 35 7.95 -7.62 -2.75
N GLU A 36 8.50 -6.95 -3.73
CA GLU A 36 9.83 -6.36 -3.71
C GLU A 36 9.71 -4.86 -3.49
N ILE A 37 10.56 -4.30 -2.62
CA ILE A 37 10.63 -2.87 -2.37
C ILE A 37 12.08 -2.37 -2.42
N ALA A 38 12.29 -1.26 -3.09
CA ALA A 38 13.50 -0.45 -2.95
C ALA A 38 13.10 0.98 -2.54
N VAL A 39 13.77 1.52 -1.53
CA VAL A 39 13.64 2.92 -1.09
C VAL A 39 15.00 3.55 -1.17
N GLU A 40 15.12 4.62 -1.94
CA GLU A 40 16.40 5.26 -2.28
C GLU A 40 16.23 6.78 -2.29
N PRO A 41 17.26 7.56 -1.93
CA PRO A 41 17.24 9.00 -2.15
C PRO A 41 16.97 9.32 -3.63
N GLY A 42 16.06 10.26 -3.87
CA GLY A 42 15.75 10.80 -5.19
C GLY A 42 16.20 12.26 -5.33
N SER A 43 15.91 12.87 -6.47
CA SER A 43 16.13 14.32 -6.66
C SER A 43 15.16 15.13 -5.80
N GLY A 44 15.61 15.58 -4.64
CA GLY A 44 14.81 16.41 -3.71
C GLY A 44 13.79 15.64 -2.86
N GLY A 45 14.03 14.34 -2.64
CA GLY A 45 13.14 13.50 -1.84
C GLY A 45 13.47 12.02 -1.98
N TRP A 46 12.47 11.21 -2.28
CA TRP A 46 12.55 9.75 -2.25
C TRP A 46 12.13 9.11 -3.57
N ARG A 47 12.83 8.06 -3.96
CA ARG A 47 12.38 7.11 -4.99
C ARG A 47 11.99 5.81 -4.31
N VAL A 48 10.74 5.40 -4.49
CA VAL A 48 10.23 4.12 -3.98
C VAL A 48 9.81 3.25 -5.15
N THR A 49 10.43 2.08 -5.30
CA THR A 49 10.02 1.08 -6.29
C THR A 49 9.32 -0.07 -5.58
N LEU A 50 8.12 -0.43 -6.02
CA LEU A 50 7.40 -1.63 -5.61
C LEU A 50 7.27 -2.57 -6.81
N ALA A 51 7.47 -3.87 -6.61
CA ALA A 51 7.20 -4.87 -7.64
C ALA A 51 6.55 -6.13 -7.05
N TRP A 52 5.61 -6.74 -7.77
CA TRP A 52 4.95 -7.96 -7.32
C TRP A 52 4.43 -8.78 -8.50
N ALA A 53 4.18 -10.06 -8.26
CA ALA A 53 3.56 -10.94 -9.24
C ALA A 53 2.06 -10.61 -9.39
N CYS A 54 1.63 -10.39 -10.63
CA CYS A 54 0.23 -10.23 -10.98
C CYS A 54 0.00 -10.89 -12.37
N PRO A 55 -0.42 -12.16 -12.42
CA PRO A 55 -0.62 -12.86 -13.69
C PRO A 55 -1.66 -12.21 -14.60
N GLN A 56 -2.66 -11.54 -14.02
CA GLN A 56 -3.78 -10.92 -14.72
C GLN A 56 -4.02 -9.53 -14.13
N PRO A 57 -3.41 -8.47 -14.72
CA PRO A 57 -3.51 -7.13 -14.18
C PRO A 57 -4.91 -6.54 -14.45
N VAL A 58 -5.47 -5.85 -13.46
CA VAL A 58 -6.66 -5.02 -13.66
C VAL A 58 -6.25 -3.56 -13.64
N ARG A 59 -6.17 -2.97 -14.83
CA ARG A 59 -5.69 -1.59 -15.04
C ARG A 59 -6.80 -0.55 -15.03
N GLU A 60 -7.99 -0.95 -15.45
CA GLU A 60 -9.14 -0.06 -15.59
C GLU A 60 -10.38 -0.75 -15.03
N THR A 61 -11.30 0.06 -14.49
CA THR A 61 -12.60 -0.41 -13.99
C THR A 61 -13.75 0.42 -14.56
N VAL A 62 -13.50 1.14 -15.66
CA VAL A 62 -14.48 2.05 -16.25
C VAL A 62 -15.68 1.23 -16.75
N ARG A 63 -16.89 1.56 -16.27
CA ARG A 63 -18.18 0.92 -16.59
C ARG A 63 -18.45 -0.45 -15.95
N GLU A 64 -17.60 -0.91 -15.04
CA GLU A 64 -17.79 -2.19 -14.35
C GLU A 64 -17.92 -1.94 -12.84
N THR A 65 -19.07 -2.32 -12.27
CA THR A 65 -19.42 -2.00 -10.87
C THR A 65 -18.87 -3.01 -9.85
N ASP A 66 -18.43 -4.16 -10.32
CA ASP A 66 -17.89 -5.29 -9.55
C ASP A 66 -16.39 -5.52 -9.82
N ARG A 67 -15.72 -4.59 -10.50
CA ARG A 67 -14.28 -4.65 -10.71
C ARG A 67 -13.53 -3.67 -9.84
N PHE A 68 -12.39 -4.15 -9.37
CA PHE A 68 -11.43 -3.38 -8.59
C PHE A 68 -10.12 -3.30 -9.35
N ALA A 69 -9.49 -2.13 -9.34
CA ALA A 69 -8.18 -1.95 -9.95
C ALA A 69 -7.09 -2.54 -9.07
N ASP A 70 -5.99 -2.96 -9.68
CA ASP A 70 -4.77 -3.25 -8.94
C ASP A 70 -4.27 -1.96 -8.28
N ALA A 71 -3.67 -2.13 -7.10
CA ALA A 71 -3.16 -1.02 -6.32
C ALA A 71 -2.00 -1.45 -5.43
N CYS A 72 -1.18 -0.49 -5.07
CA CYS A 72 -0.18 -0.67 -4.02
C CYS A 72 -0.02 0.61 -3.21
N ALA A 73 0.38 0.47 -1.96
CA ALA A 73 0.67 1.60 -1.10
C ALA A 73 1.92 1.34 -0.26
N VAL A 74 2.64 2.42 0.02
CA VAL A 74 3.76 2.47 0.96
C VAL A 74 3.43 3.45 2.07
N PHE A 75 3.72 3.07 3.30
CA PHE A 75 3.47 3.87 4.49
C PHE A 75 4.76 4.06 5.28
N ALA A 76 4.86 5.15 6.01
CA ALA A 76 5.87 5.39 7.04
C ALA A 76 5.17 5.77 8.36
N PRO A 77 5.73 5.39 9.51
CA PRO A 77 5.19 5.79 10.80
C PRO A 77 5.49 7.27 11.08
N GLU A 78 4.55 8.04 11.63
CA GLU A 78 4.84 9.42 12.09
C GLU A 78 5.61 9.45 13.41
N ALA A 79 5.44 8.43 14.26
CA ALA A 79 6.16 8.25 15.52
C ALA A 79 6.73 6.83 15.63
N PRO A 80 7.80 6.59 16.41
CA PRO A 80 8.44 5.28 16.45
C PRO A 80 7.52 4.11 16.84
N GLU A 81 6.50 4.40 17.64
CA GLU A 81 5.50 3.53 18.22
C GLU A 81 4.22 3.41 17.36
N SER A 82 4.13 4.13 16.24
CA SER A 82 2.94 4.08 15.36
C SER A 82 2.65 2.64 14.91
N PRO A 83 1.49 2.07 15.28
CA PRO A 83 1.20 0.67 15.01
C PRO A 83 0.81 0.45 13.54
N TRP A 84 1.52 -0.43 12.84
CA TRP A 84 1.23 -0.70 11.43
C TRP A 84 -0.10 -1.46 11.23
N MET A 85 -0.34 -2.52 11.99
CA MET A 85 -1.50 -3.41 11.78
C MET A 85 -2.85 -2.70 11.91
N THR A 86 -2.94 -1.69 12.76
CA THR A 86 -4.15 -0.87 12.94
C THR A 86 -4.15 0.40 12.10
N MET A 87 -3.14 0.61 11.24
CA MET A 87 -2.94 1.86 10.50
C MET A 87 -2.87 3.09 11.41
N GLY A 88 -2.07 2.98 12.46
CA GLY A 88 -1.88 4.00 13.48
C GLY A 88 -2.82 3.86 14.67
N ALA A 89 -2.75 4.87 15.54
CA ALA A 89 -3.68 5.13 16.63
C ALA A 89 -3.76 6.66 16.84
N GLN A 90 -4.64 7.12 17.73
CA GLN A 90 -4.76 8.55 18.05
C GLN A 90 -3.41 9.12 18.48
N GLY A 91 -2.93 10.16 17.80
CA GLY A 91 -1.61 10.76 18.03
C GLY A 91 -0.40 9.93 17.56
N LEU A 92 -0.63 8.72 17.05
CA LEU A 92 0.37 7.77 16.54
C LEU A 92 0.05 7.41 15.10
N ALA A 93 0.01 8.43 14.24
CA ALA A 93 -0.45 8.26 12.87
C ALA A 93 0.54 7.46 12.00
N VAL A 94 0.01 6.95 10.90
CA VAL A 94 0.79 6.52 9.74
C VAL A 94 0.42 7.40 8.56
N GLN A 95 1.40 7.72 7.73
CA GLN A 95 1.18 8.43 6.47
C GLN A 95 1.81 7.68 5.32
N GLY A 96 1.38 7.93 4.09
CA GLY A 96 1.82 7.16 2.95
C GLY A 96 1.29 7.63 1.62
N PHE A 97 1.60 6.85 0.60
CA PHE A 97 1.18 7.09 -0.78
C PHE A 97 0.52 5.83 -1.33
N LEU A 98 -0.60 6.00 -2.01
CA LEU A 98 -1.35 4.95 -2.69
C LEU A 98 -1.34 5.23 -4.20
N TRP A 99 -0.86 4.24 -4.93
CA TRP A 99 -1.04 4.12 -6.36
C TRP A 99 -2.22 3.20 -6.67
N ARG A 100 -2.97 3.54 -7.71
CA ARG A 100 -4.00 2.69 -8.31
C ARG A 100 -3.81 2.68 -9.81
N ALA A 101 -3.97 1.52 -10.43
CA ALA A 101 -3.77 1.37 -11.87
C ALA A 101 -4.76 2.19 -12.71
N ASP A 102 -5.96 2.45 -12.19
CA ASP A 102 -7.03 3.19 -12.87
C ASP A 102 -6.99 4.70 -12.61
N ARG A 103 -5.91 5.22 -12.03
CA ARG A 103 -5.79 6.63 -11.67
C ARG A 103 -4.50 7.25 -12.21
N PRO A 104 -4.56 8.50 -12.70
CA PRO A 104 -3.40 9.16 -13.28
C PRO A 104 -2.36 9.63 -12.24
N GLY A 105 -2.74 9.70 -10.96
CA GLY A 105 -1.89 10.24 -9.90
C GLY A 105 -2.00 9.48 -8.59
N LEU A 106 -1.08 9.81 -7.68
CA LEU A 106 -1.04 9.22 -6.34
C LEU A 106 -2.02 9.89 -5.38
N TRP A 107 -2.50 9.11 -4.42
CA TRP A 107 -3.16 9.63 -3.24
C TRP A 107 -2.15 9.70 -2.10
N ALA A 108 -2.07 10.85 -1.42
CA ALA A 108 -1.47 10.94 -0.10
C ALA A 108 -2.49 10.40 0.91
N ILE A 109 -2.02 9.62 1.86
CA ILE A 109 -2.84 9.00 2.90
C ILE A 109 -2.29 9.37 4.26
N ARG A 110 -3.20 9.61 5.19
CA ARG A 110 -2.91 9.64 6.62
C ARG A 110 -3.99 8.89 7.39
N ALA A 111 -3.61 8.16 8.44
CA ALA A 111 -4.54 7.45 9.31
C ALA A 111 -4.03 7.41 10.76
N GLU A 112 -4.96 7.47 11.71
CA GLU A 112 -4.76 7.35 13.16
C GLU A 112 -5.59 6.19 13.71
N GLY A 113 -5.56 5.05 13.01
CA GLY A 113 -6.37 3.88 13.32
C GLY A 113 -7.31 3.46 12.20
N LEU A 114 -7.80 2.23 12.28
CA LEU A 114 -8.73 1.67 11.31
C LEU A 114 -10.01 2.51 11.26
N GLY A 115 -10.48 2.81 10.05
CA GLY A 115 -11.65 3.66 9.81
C GLY A 115 -11.39 5.17 9.81
N THR A 116 -10.17 5.63 10.13
CA THR A 116 -9.81 7.06 10.15
C THR A 116 -9.04 7.52 8.91
N MET A 117 -8.81 6.62 7.94
CA MET A 117 -8.03 6.92 6.74
C MET A 117 -8.59 8.12 5.98
N GLN A 118 -7.75 9.13 5.80
CA GLN A 118 -8.01 10.28 4.94
C GLN A 118 -7.17 10.18 3.67
N ARG A 119 -7.69 10.71 2.56
CA ARG A 119 -7.00 10.77 1.26
C ARG A 119 -7.03 12.19 0.73
N SER A 120 -5.91 12.63 0.19
CA SER A 120 -5.78 13.89 -0.55
C SER A 120 -4.91 13.69 -1.79
N ALA A 121 -5.03 14.57 -2.77
CA ALA A 121 -4.17 14.53 -3.95
C ALA A 121 -2.70 14.72 -3.52
N ALA A 122 -1.80 13.86 -3.98
CA ALA A 122 -0.38 13.96 -3.66
C ALA A 122 0.34 14.95 -4.60
N THR A 123 0.46 16.20 -4.16
CA THR A 123 1.16 17.25 -4.92
C THR A 123 2.66 17.01 -4.98
N GLY A 124 3.32 17.44 -6.07
CA GLY A 124 4.77 17.30 -6.24
C GLY A 124 5.25 15.84 -6.37
N THR A 125 4.34 14.89 -6.58
CA THR A 125 4.68 13.49 -6.81
C THR A 125 4.60 13.13 -8.29
N GLN A 126 5.37 12.14 -8.69
CA GLN A 126 5.24 11.48 -9.99
C GLN A 126 5.16 9.97 -9.77
N VAL A 127 4.48 9.29 -10.67
CA VAL A 127 4.42 7.83 -10.69
C VAL A 127 4.59 7.32 -12.10
N SER A 128 5.37 6.28 -12.26
CA SER A 128 5.34 5.41 -13.42
C SER A 128 4.97 4.00 -12.98
N ALA A 129 4.20 3.31 -13.81
CA ALA A 129 3.82 1.94 -13.58
C ALA A 129 3.88 1.18 -14.89
N ASP A 130 4.60 0.07 -14.88
CA ASP A 130 4.68 -0.87 -15.98
C ASP A 130 4.26 -2.25 -15.49
N TRP A 131 3.59 -2.98 -16.37
CA TRP A 131 3.36 -4.40 -16.17
C TRP A 131 3.95 -5.13 -17.36
N ASP A 132 4.79 -6.10 -17.05
CA ASP A 132 5.47 -6.94 -18.01
C ASP A 132 5.63 -8.35 -17.43
N ASN A 133 5.50 -9.37 -18.28
CA ASN A 133 5.72 -10.76 -17.93
C ASN A 133 5.07 -11.22 -16.61
N GLY A 134 3.80 -10.86 -16.39
CA GLY A 134 3.05 -11.29 -15.21
C GLY A 134 3.44 -10.57 -13.92
N ARG A 135 4.09 -9.41 -14.01
CA ARG A 135 4.54 -8.64 -12.85
C ARG A 135 4.26 -7.16 -13.02
N TRP A 136 3.86 -6.51 -11.93
CA TRP A 136 3.85 -5.05 -11.84
C TRP A 136 5.21 -4.56 -11.36
N ARG A 137 5.61 -3.40 -11.87
CA ARG A 137 6.63 -2.52 -11.32
C ARG A 137 6.06 -1.11 -11.25
N VAL A 138 6.08 -0.52 -10.06
CA VAL A 138 5.57 0.82 -9.79
C VAL A 138 6.69 1.63 -9.16
N VAL A 139 7.03 2.76 -9.77
CA VAL A 139 8.05 3.68 -9.28
C VAL A 139 7.39 4.99 -8.88
N LEU A 140 7.53 5.33 -7.61
CA LEU A 140 7.07 6.57 -7.01
C LEU A 140 8.27 7.51 -6.88
N SER A 141 8.17 8.69 -7.49
CA SER A 141 9.07 9.82 -7.20
C SER A 141 8.34 10.76 -6.27
N LEU A 142 8.82 10.84 -5.04
CA LEU A 142 8.19 11.54 -3.92
C LEU A 142 9.06 12.73 -3.52
N PRO A 143 8.45 13.84 -3.06
CA PRO A 143 9.19 14.92 -2.43
C PRO A 143 9.79 14.45 -1.09
N GLU A 144 10.40 15.37 -0.35
CA GLU A 144 10.79 15.13 1.04
C GLU A 144 9.64 14.50 1.84
N TRP A 145 9.98 13.45 2.59
CA TRP A 145 9.02 12.67 3.37
C TRP A 145 9.52 12.55 4.81
N PRO A 146 9.15 13.51 5.70
CA PRO A 146 9.72 13.62 7.04
C PRO A 146 9.58 12.35 7.88
N ALA A 147 8.43 11.66 7.83
CA ALA A 147 8.25 10.39 8.55
C ALA A 147 9.24 9.31 8.10
N LEU A 148 9.43 9.15 6.78
CA LEU A 148 10.39 8.20 6.25
C LEU A 148 11.83 8.58 6.63
N ALA A 149 12.17 9.87 6.54
CA ALA A 149 13.49 10.38 6.89
C ALA A 149 13.81 10.17 8.38
N ALA A 150 12.84 10.39 9.26
CA ALA A 150 12.99 10.25 10.72
C ALA A 150 12.99 8.78 11.17
N GLN A 151 12.07 7.97 10.66
CA GLN A 151 11.83 6.63 11.19
C GLN A 151 12.55 5.51 10.44
N ARG A 152 13.03 5.78 9.22
CA ARG A 152 13.75 4.82 8.36
C ARG A 152 13.05 3.47 8.24
N ARG A 153 11.71 3.51 8.24
CA ARG A 153 10.84 2.34 8.23
C ARG A 153 9.66 2.56 7.32
N VAL A 154 9.32 1.52 6.57
CA VAL A 154 8.15 1.51 5.69
C VAL A 154 7.31 0.27 5.89
N ALA A 155 6.03 0.35 5.52
CA ALA A 155 5.17 -0.82 5.40
C ALA A 155 4.43 -0.80 4.07
N LEU A 156 4.01 -1.99 3.63
CA LEU A 156 3.53 -2.25 2.29
C LEU A 156 2.09 -2.76 2.33
N ALA A 157 1.31 -2.36 1.34
CA ALA A 157 0.02 -2.96 1.03
C ALA A 157 -0.13 -3.15 -0.47
N VAL A 158 -0.63 -4.30 -0.90
CA VAL A 158 -0.90 -4.65 -2.29
C VAL A 158 -2.33 -5.17 -2.42
N TRP A 159 -3.03 -4.69 -3.43
CA TRP A 159 -4.35 -5.15 -3.82
C TRP A 159 -4.30 -5.73 -5.23
N ARG A 160 -4.77 -6.96 -5.38
CA ARG A 160 -5.06 -7.61 -6.66
C ARG A 160 -6.53 -7.47 -7.00
N GLY A 161 -6.81 -6.57 -7.93
CA GLY A 161 -8.14 -6.26 -8.42
C GLY A 161 -8.88 -7.50 -8.95
N GLY A 162 -8.17 -8.34 -9.71
CA GLY A 162 -8.72 -9.61 -10.24
C GLY A 162 -9.15 -10.61 -9.16
N ALA A 163 -8.67 -10.46 -7.91
CA ALA A 163 -9.08 -11.27 -6.77
C ALA A 163 -10.12 -10.56 -5.86
N GLN A 164 -10.69 -9.45 -6.35
CA GLN A 164 -11.66 -8.64 -5.62
C GLN A 164 -11.06 -8.02 -4.34
N GLU A 165 -9.75 -7.77 -4.32
CA GLU A 165 -9.11 -7.04 -3.23
C GLU A 165 -9.41 -5.54 -3.35
N ARG A 166 -9.91 -4.96 -2.25
CA ARG A 166 -10.23 -3.54 -2.09
C ARG A 166 -10.35 -3.21 -0.61
N ALA A 167 -10.10 -1.94 -0.26
CA ALA A 167 -10.19 -1.45 1.12
C ALA A 167 -9.34 -2.31 2.07
N GLY A 168 -9.94 -2.92 3.09
CA GLY A 168 -9.28 -3.81 4.05
C GLY A 168 -8.88 -5.19 3.51
N LEU A 169 -9.38 -5.59 2.34
CA LEU A 169 -9.02 -6.86 1.69
C LEU A 169 -7.78 -6.63 0.83
N LYS A 170 -6.63 -7.11 1.31
CA LYS A 170 -5.31 -6.85 0.73
C LYS A 170 -4.24 -7.74 1.34
N SER A 171 -3.11 -7.81 0.66
CA SER A 171 -1.87 -8.37 1.20
C SER A 171 -0.99 -7.25 1.79
N VAL A 172 -0.43 -7.41 2.99
CA VAL A 172 0.37 -6.40 3.69
C VAL A 172 1.67 -6.97 4.24
N SER A 173 2.69 -6.13 4.45
CA SER A 173 3.85 -6.54 5.25
C SER A 173 3.41 -6.82 6.69
N ALA A 174 3.94 -7.87 7.33
CA ALA A 174 3.56 -8.26 8.70
C ALA A 174 4.00 -7.24 9.77
N GLY A 175 4.93 -6.36 9.43
CA GLY A 175 5.42 -5.29 10.29
C GLY A 175 6.06 -4.18 9.47
N TRP A 176 6.68 -3.25 10.19
CA TRP A 176 7.58 -2.26 9.62
C TRP A 176 8.81 -2.95 9.03
N VAL A 177 9.26 -2.45 7.88
CA VAL A 177 10.45 -2.89 7.16
C VAL A 177 11.46 -1.74 7.24
N ASP A 178 12.62 -2.01 7.83
CA ASP A 178 13.69 -1.02 7.88
C ASP A 178 14.23 -0.70 6.48
N VAL A 179 14.58 0.56 6.24
CA VAL A 179 15.19 1.01 4.99
C VAL A 179 16.47 1.74 5.31
N ALA A 180 17.50 1.49 4.49
CA ALA A 180 18.82 2.11 4.61
C ALA A 180 18.80 3.56 4.13
#